data_AF-A0A2N4YRT6-F1
#
_entry.id   AF-A0A2N4YRT6-F1
#
_cell.length_a   1.000
_cell.length_b   1.000
_cell.length_c   1.000
_cell.angle_alpha   90.00
_cell.angle_beta   90.00
_cell.angle_gamma   90.00
#
_symmetry.space_group_name_H-M   'P 1'
#
loop_
_entity.id
_entity.type
_entity.pdbx_description
1 polymer ?
#
loop_
_entity_poly.entity_id
_entity_poly.type
_entity_poly.pdbx_seq_one_letter_code
_entity_poly.pdbx_strand_id
1 'polypeptide(L)'
;MKQLFGKAVTARRFRLSLLAAGLLSLSVSTFAASVTVGGANFTESSILANIYASALKKNHIEANTRLNLGNREIIIPALQSGEIDIVPEYLGALLNFYNGKTEATSQQAVSAELAQALPADFTLLNPAPATSITAWAVRAET
;
A
#
# COMPACT_ATOMS: atom_id res chain seq x y z
N MET A 1 16.58 70.96 31.10
CA MET A 1 17.31 69.76 31.58
C MET A 1 16.46 68.53 31.30
N LYS A 2 17.10 67.45 30.81
CA LYS A 2 16.61 66.07 30.62
C LYS A 2 15.54 65.87 29.53
N GLN A 3 15.94 65.54 28.30
CA GLN A 3 16.23 64.19 27.74
C GLN A 3 14.97 63.34 27.57
N LEU A 4 14.63 62.96 26.31
CA LEU A 4 14.73 61.57 25.83
C LEU A 4 14.30 61.44 24.35
N PHE A 5 15.03 60.56 23.66
CA PHE A 5 15.03 60.20 22.24
C PHE A 5 13.79 59.41 21.79
N GLY A 6 13.50 59.35 20.47
CA GLY A 6 12.71 58.23 19.94
C GLY A 6 12.10 58.29 18.53
N LYS A 7 12.94 58.25 17.49
CA LYS A 7 12.81 57.53 16.19
C LYS A 7 11.56 57.70 15.28
N ALA A 8 11.87 58.07 14.03
CA ALA A 8 11.04 58.02 12.84
C ALA A 8 10.84 56.61 12.29
N VAL A 9 9.69 56.35 11.63
CA VAL A 9 9.56 55.41 10.49
C VAL A 9 8.46 55.93 9.54
N THR A 10 8.85 56.69 8.52
CA THR A 10 7.97 57.06 7.41
C THR A 10 8.03 55.94 6.35
N ALA A 11 6.89 55.30 6.10
CA ALA A 11 6.74 54.16 5.22
C ALA A 11 7.25 54.45 3.79
N ARG A 12 8.27 53.69 3.36
CA ARG A 12 8.85 53.77 2.02
C ARG A 12 7.96 52.96 1.07
N ARG A 13 7.26 53.65 0.17
CA ARG A 13 6.43 53.05 -0.89
C ARG A 13 7.33 52.24 -1.84
N PHE A 14 7.17 50.92 -1.84
CA PHE A 14 7.82 50.04 -2.81
C PHE A 14 7.11 50.19 -4.17
N ARG A 15 7.82 50.70 -5.17
CA ARG A 15 7.35 50.70 -6.57
C ARG A 15 7.60 49.31 -7.14
N LEU A 16 6.53 48.65 -7.57
CA LEU A 16 6.56 47.38 -8.27
C LEU A 16 7.04 47.64 -9.71
N SER A 17 8.30 47.36 -9.99
CA SER A 17 8.83 47.36 -11.36
C SER A 17 8.66 45.95 -11.93
N LEU A 18 7.78 45.80 -12.92
CA LEU A 18 7.70 44.62 -13.79
C LEU A 18 9.02 44.50 -14.57
N LEU A 19 9.75 43.41 -14.37
CA LEU A 19 10.82 42.98 -15.26
C LEU A 19 10.47 41.56 -15.73
N ALA A 20 10.31 41.41 -17.04
CA ALA A 20 10.03 40.15 -17.69
C ALA A 20 11.17 39.15 -17.44
N ALA A 21 10.87 38.05 -16.77
CA ALA A 21 11.68 36.84 -16.75
C ALA A 21 10.84 35.73 -17.38
N GLY A 22 11.42 35.05 -18.36
CA GLY A 22 10.73 34.10 -19.25
C GLY A 22 9.94 33.03 -18.51
N LEU A 23 8.92 32.50 -19.19
CA LEU A 23 8.16 31.34 -18.74
C LEU A 23 9.13 30.19 -18.47
N LEU A 24 9.51 30.04 -17.20
CA LEU A 24 10.04 28.80 -16.69
C LEU A 24 8.86 27.85 -16.66
N SER A 25 8.73 27.01 -17.69
CA SER A 25 7.84 25.86 -17.67
C SER A 25 8.24 25.00 -16.48
N LEU A 26 7.62 25.23 -15.33
CA LEU A 26 7.68 24.32 -14.20
C LEU A 26 6.96 23.05 -14.66
N SER A 27 7.72 22.08 -15.14
CA SER A 27 7.23 20.71 -15.26
C SER A 27 6.93 20.24 -13.85
N VAL A 28 5.68 20.40 -13.42
CA VAL A 28 5.15 19.71 -12.25
C VAL A 28 5.13 18.23 -12.65
N SER A 29 6.21 17.53 -12.37
CA SER A 29 6.20 16.08 -12.37
C SER A 29 5.28 15.67 -11.24
N THR A 30 4.02 15.36 -11.58
CA THR A 30 3.19 14.55 -10.69
C THR A 30 3.95 13.24 -10.50
N PHE A 31 4.59 13.06 -9.34
CA PHE A 31 5.09 11.74 -8.97
C PHE A 31 3.85 10.87 -8.84
N ALA A 32 3.60 10.02 -9.84
CA ALA A 32 2.68 8.92 -9.66
C ALA A 32 3.22 8.12 -8.47
N ALA A 33 2.43 8.00 -7.40
CA ALA A 33 2.82 7.20 -6.25
C ALA A 33 3.08 5.76 -6.74
N SER A 34 4.28 5.24 -6.47
CA SER A 34 4.63 3.86 -6.80
C SER A 34 3.88 2.91 -5.87
N VAL A 35 3.34 1.83 -6.42
CA VAL A 35 2.63 0.80 -5.66
C VAL A 35 3.64 -0.16 -5.02
N THR A 36 3.59 -0.31 -3.70
CA THR A 36 4.45 -1.25 -2.97
C THR A 36 3.70 -2.55 -2.67
N VAL A 37 4.17 -3.64 -3.29
CA VAL A 37 3.62 -4.98 -3.09
C VAL A 37 4.37 -5.69 -1.96
N GLY A 38 3.68 -5.99 -0.86
CA GLY A 38 4.18 -6.75 0.26
C GLY A 38 4.29 -8.25 -0.02
N GLY A 39 5.26 -8.89 0.62
CA GLY A 39 5.40 -10.35 0.67
C GLY A 39 5.73 -10.83 2.07
N ALA A 40 5.03 -11.87 2.53
CA ALA A 40 5.30 -12.55 3.79
C ALA A 40 6.63 -13.32 3.74
N ASN A 41 7.07 -13.84 4.89
CA ASN A 41 8.37 -14.51 5.06
C ASN A 41 8.41 -15.99 4.60
N PHE A 42 7.76 -16.30 3.46
CA PHE A 42 7.84 -17.61 2.83
C PHE A 42 7.87 -17.49 1.29
N THR A 43 8.37 -18.55 0.65
CA THR A 43 8.73 -18.55 -0.77
C THR A 43 7.55 -18.20 -1.68
N GLU A 44 6.39 -18.83 -1.48
CA GLU A 44 5.23 -18.60 -2.35
C GLU A 44 4.77 -17.14 -2.33
N SER A 45 4.63 -16.52 -1.14
CA SER A 45 4.23 -15.11 -1.05
C SER A 45 5.25 -14.16 -1.68
N SER A 46 6.55 -14.46 -1.53
CA SER A 46 7.60 -13.68 -2.21
C SER A 46 7.53 -13.79 -3.73
N ILE A 47 7.26 -14.99 -4.27
CA ILE A 47 7.06 -15.19 -5.71
C ILE A 47 5.81 -14.42 -6.18
N LEU A 48 4.69 -14.55 -5.48
CA LEU A 48 3.45 -13.87 -5.82
C LEU A 48 3.61 -12.34 -5.79
N ALA A 49 4.29 -11.78 -4.79
CA ALA A 49 4.55 -10.34 -4.71
C ALA A 49 5.32 -9.82 -5.94
N ASN A 50 6.33 -10.57 -6.39
CA ASN A 50 7.08 -10.24 -7.60
C ASN A 50 6.24 -10.36 -8.88
N ILE A 51 5.35 -11.35 -8.96
CA ILE A 51 4.40 -11.50 -10.08
C ILE A 51 3.46 -10.29 -10.15
N TYR A 52 2.88 -9.87 -9.03
CA TYR A 52 2.02 -8.68 -8.95
C TYR A 52 2.76 -7.41 -9.34
N ALA A 53 3.96 -7.17 -8.80
CA ALA A 53 4.77 -6.01 -9.16
C ALA A 53 5.13 -6.00 -10.67
N SER A 54 5.44 -7.17 -11.24
CA SER A 54 5.72 -7.30 -12.67
C SER A 54 4.48 -7.03 -13.54
N ALA A 55 3.31 -7.50 -13.11
CA ALA A 55 2.05 -7.24 -13.79
C ALA A 55 1.68 -5.75 -13.77
N LEU A 56 1.88 -5.06 -12.64
CA LEU A 56 1.69 -3.61 -12.53
C LEU A 56 2.62 -2.84 -13.47
N LYS A 57 3.92 -3.18 -13.47
CA LYS A 57 4.92 -2.57 -14.38
C LYS A 57 4.57 -2.76 -15.85
N LYS A 58 4.08 -3.95 -16.22
CA LYS A 58 3.63 -4.23 -17.60
C LYS A 58 2.46 -3.34 -18.02
N ASN A 59 1.68 -2.83 -17.07
CA ASN A 59 0.59 -1.87 -17.29
C ASN A 59 1.00 -0.42 -17.03
N HIS A 60 2.32 -0.12 -17.07
CA HIS A 60 2.87 1.23 -16.87
C HIS A 60 2.57 1.84 -15.48
N ILE A 61 2.32 1.00 -14.48
CA ILE A 61 2.20 1.41 -13.08
C ILE A 61 3.55 1.16 -12.42
N GLU A 62 4.17 2.20 -11.87
CA GLU A 62 5.38 2.07 -11.07
C GLU A 62 5.09 1.19 -9.86
N ALA A 63 5.92 0.18 -9.63
CA ALA A 63 5.73 -0.76 -8.54
C ALA A 63 7.04 -1.24 -7.92
N ASN A 64 7.05 -1.40 -6.60
CA ASN A 64 8.15 -1.93 -5.81
C ASN A 64 7.67 -3.15 -5.00
N THR A 65 8.62 -3.91 -4.46
CA THR A 65 8.31 -5.04 -3.56
C THR A 65 8.91 -4.82 -2.18
N ARG A 66 8.14 -5.13 -1.14
CA ARG A 66 8.58 -5.17 0.26
C ARG A 66 8.44 -6.60 0.78
N LEU A 67 9.51 -7.37 0.66
CA LEU A 67 9.50 -8.80 0.97
C LEU A 67 9.90 -9.08 2.42
N ASN A 68 9.63 -10.30 2.88
CA ASN A 68 10.03 -10.80 4.19
C ASN A 68 9.42 -10.04 5.38
N LEU A 69 8.16 -9.60 5.26
CA LEU A 69 7.45 -8.82 6.29
C LEU A 69 7.09 -9.61 7.55
N GLY A 70 7.17 -10.94 7.54
CA GLY A 70 6.81 -11.78 8.68
C GLY A 70 5.33 -12.17 8.70
N ASN A 71 4.70 -12.13 9.88
CA ASN A 71 3.33 -12.61 10.11
C ASN A 71 2.27 -11.50 9.89
N ARG A 72 0.98 -11.85 10.02
CA ARG A 72 -0.14 -10.91 9.83
C ARG A 72 -0.17 -9.77 10.85
N GLU A 73 0.37 -9.96 12.05
CA GLU A 73 0.50 -8.90 13.05
C GLU A 73 1.47 -7.79 12.62
N ILE A 74 2.34 -8.06 11.64
CA ILE A 74 3.23 -7.08 11.03
C ILE A 74 2.65 -6.58 9.69
N ILE A 75 2.14 -7.49 8.85
CA ILE A 75 1.61 -7.16 7.52
C ILE A 75 0.39 -6.24 7.60
N ILE A 76 -0.55 -6.49 8.52
CA ILE A 76 -1.78 -5.69 8.61
C ILE A 76 -1.48 -4.23 9.00
N PRO A 77 -0.67 -3.94 10.04
CA PRO A 77 -0.23 -2.57 10.30
C PRO A 77 0.53 -1.92 9.14
N ALA A 78 1.34 -2.68 8.39
CA ALA A 78 2.07 -2.16 7.23
C ALA A 78 1.13 -1.77 6.08
N LEU A 79 0.02 -2.48 5.89
CA LEU A 79 -1.05 -2.06 4.97
C LEU A 79 -1.76 -0.80 5.46
N GLN A 80 -2.11 -0.74 6.76
CA GLN A 80 -2.82 0.42 7.33
C GLN A 80 -1.99 1.70 7.32
N SER A 81 -0.68 1.59 7.50
CA SER A 81 0.24 2.73 7.48
C SER A 81 0.62 3.19 6.08
N GLY A 82 0.32 2.40 5.04
CA GLY A 82 0.79 2.62 3.68
C GLY A 82 2.28 2.28 3.46
N GLU A 83 2.92 1.52 4.35
CA GLU A 83 4.25 0.93 4.07
C GLU A 83 4.15 -0.06 2.89
N ILE A 84 3.03 -0.75 2.77
CA ILE A 84 2.65 -1.56 1.61
C ILE A 84 1.22 -1.24 1.18
N ASP A 85 0.94 -1.37 -0.11
CA ASP A 85 -0.38 -1.07 -0.68
C ASP A 85 -1.18 -2.36 -0.98
N ILE A 86 -0.47 -3.45 -1.33
CA ILE A 86 -1.07 -4.72 -1.75
C ILE A 86 -0.27 -5.87 -1.16
N VAL A 87 -0.93 -6.96 -0.75
CA VAL A 87 -0.26 -8.20 -0.34
C VAL A 87 -1.03 -9.41 -0.87
N PRO A 88 -0.36 -10.44 -1.43
CA PRO A 88 -0.99 -11.73 -1.70
C PRO A 88 -1.35 -12.42 -0.37
N GLU A 89 -2.63 -12.73 -0.15
CA GLU A 89 -3.13 -13.34 1.08
C GLU A 89 -3.92 -14.64 0.84
N TYR A 90 -3.94 -15.51 1.85
CA TYR A 90 -4.74 -16.73 1.88
C TYR A 90 -6.05 -16.49 2.63
N LEU A 91 -7.16 -16.59 1.91
CA LEU A 91 -8.48 -16.24 2.44
C LEU A 91 -8.81 -16.90 3.79
N GLY A 92 -8.62 -18.22 3.91
CA GLY A 92 -8.97 -18.94 5.14
C GLY A 92 -8.11 -18.53 6.34
N ALA A 93 -6.82 -18.31 6.11
CA ALA A 93 -5.90 -17.88 7.17
C ALA A 93 -6.14 -16.41 7.57
N LEU A 94 -6.48 -15.55 6.61
CA LEU A 94 -6.90 -14.17 6.86
C LEU A 94 -8.22 -14.13 7.65
N LEU A 95 -9.19 -14.95 7.27
CA LEU A 95 -10.47 -15.02 7.97
C LEU A 95 -10.27 -15.51 9.39
N ASN A 96 -9.45 -16.55 9.60
CA ASN A 96 -9.14 -17.04 10.94
C ASN A 96 -8.41 -15.97 11.79
N PHE A 97 -7.61 -15.09 11.18
CA PHE A 97 -6.98 -13.97 11.88
C PHE A 97 -8.01 -12.96 12.41
N TYR A 98 -9.04 -12.62 11.63
CA TYR A 98 -10.09 -11.68 12.05
C TYR A 98 -11.23 -12.34 12.86
N ASN A 99 -11.53 -13.60 12.57
CA ASN A 99 -12.60 -14.39 13.16
C ASN A 99 -12.13 -15.83 13.39
N GLY A 100 -11.39 -16.05 14.49
CA GLY A 100 -10.88 -17.36 14.87
C GLY A 100 -11.93 -18.41 15.29
N LYS A 101 -13.23 -18.08 15.17
CA LYS A 101 -14.35 -19.01 15.42
C LYS A 101 -15.12 -19.37 14.14
N THR A 102 -14.63 -18.96 12.97
CA THR A 102 -15.26 -19.31 11.69
C THR A 102 -15.31 -20.83 11.49
N GLU A 103 -16.39 -21.30 10.88
CA GLU A 103 -16.52 -22.67 10.37
C GLU A 103 -16.52 -22.71 8.83
N ALA A 104 -16.34 -21.56 8.17
CA ALA A 104 -16.32 -21.50 6.72
C ALA A 104 -15.09 -22.20 6.13
N THR A 105 -15.33 -23.08 5.17
CA THR A 105 -14.29 -23.89 4.51
C THR A 105 -14.32 -23.79 2.99
N SER A 106 -15.46 -23.43 2.39
CA SER A 106 -15.53 -23.18 0.94
C SER A 106 -15.03 -21.78 0.62
N GLN A 107 -14.41 -21.61 -0.55
CA GLN A 107 -13.94 -20.30 -1.01
C GLN A 107 -15.06 -19.25 -0.97
N GLN A 108 -16.28 -19.62 -1.40
CA GLN A 108 -17.43 -18.72 -1.42
C GLN A 108 -17.84 -18.29 0.00
N ALA A 109 -17.91 -19.23 0.94
CA ALA A 109 -18.26 -18.91 2.33
C ALA A 109 -17.17 -18.04 2.99
N VAL A 110 -15.90 -18.39 2.79
CA VAL A 110 -14.77 -17.64 3.35
C VAL A 110 -14.73 -16.21 2.80
N SER A 111 -14.91 -16.02 1.49
CA SER A 111 -14.98 -14.68 0.88
C SER A 111 -16.17 -13.87 1.40
N ALA A 112 -17.32 -14.49 1.61
CA ALA A 112 -18.50 -13.81 2.14
C ALA A 112 -18.31 -13.35 3.59
N GLU A 113 -17.71 -14.18 4.45
CA GLU A 113 -17.39 -13.79 5.83
C GLU A 113 -16.28 -12.73 5.88
N LEU A 114 -15.24 -12.85 5.04
CA LEU A 114 -14.18 -11.82 4.94
C LEU A 114 -14.75 -10.46 4.55
N ALA A 115 -15.71 -10.41 3.63
CA ALA A 115 -16.35 -9.15 3.24
C ALA A 115 -17.06 -8.43 4.42
N GLN A 116 -17.40 -9.18 5.48
CA GLN A 116 -18.00 -8.61 6.70
C GLN A 116 -16.94 -8.31 7.78
N ALA A 117 -15.85 -9.07 7.82
CA ALA A 117 -14.82 -8.99 8.85
C ALA A 117 -13.69 -8.00 8.51
N LEU A 118 -13.46 -7.70 7.23
CA LEU A 118 -12.39 -6.81 6.80
C LEU A 118 -12.65 -5.35 7.23
N PRO A 119 -11.63 -4.62 7.69
CA PRO A 119 -11.70 -3.18 7.88
C PRO A 119 -12.14 -2.45 6.60
N ALA A 120 -12.89 -1.36 6.74
CA ALA A 120 -13.43 -0.59 5.61
C ALA A 120 -12.35 -0.06 4.64
N ASP A 121 -11.13 0.13 5.14
CA ASP A 121 -10.00 0.65 4.35
C ASP A 121 -9.35 -0.45 3.47
N PHE A 122 -9.77 -1.71 3.63
CA PHE A 122 -9.24 -2.84 2.87
C PHE A 122 -10.24 -3.35 1.84
N THR A 123 -9.70 -3.67 0.66
CA THR A 123 -10.48 -4.28 -0.42
C THR A 123 -9.92 -5.66 -0.73
N LEU A 124 -10.77 -6.67 -0.68
CA LEU A 124 -10.43 -8.01 -1.14
C LEU A 124 -10.54 -8.08 -2.67
N LEU A 125 -9.45 -8.48 -3.34
CA LEU A 125 -9.44 -8.70 -4.78
C LEU A 125 -9.97 -10.09 -5.16
N ASN A 126 -10.14 -10.33 -6.46
CA ASN A 126 -10.59 -11.64 -6.96
C ASN A 126 -9.60 -12.75 -6.53
N PRO A 127 -10.07 -13.80 -5.83
CA PRO A 127 -9.21 -14.88 -5.41
C PRO A 127 -8.81 -15.80 -6.56
N ALA A 128 -7.62 -16.38 -6.47
CA ALA A 128 -7.19 -17.42 -7.38
C ALA A 128 -8.00 -18.71 -7.17
N PRO A 129 -8.20 -19.55 -8.21
CA PRO A 129 -8.86 -20.84 -8.06
C PRO A 129 -8.01 -21.90 -7.35
N ALA A 130 -6.70 -21.64 -7.17
CA ALA A 130 -5.78 -22.55 -6.52
C ALA A 130 -5.94 -22.50 -4.99
N THR A 131 -5.88 -23.67 -4.35
CA THR A 131 -5.95 -23.80 -2.89
C THR A 131 -4.60 -24.19 -2.32
N SER A 132 -4.07 -23.39 -1.39
CA SER A 132 -2.90 -23.76 -0.56
C SER A 132 -3.41 -24.26 0.79
N ILE A 133 -3.55 -25.58 0.89
CA ILE A 133 -4.12 -26.28 2.07
C ILE A 133 -3.24 -27.47 2.44
N THR A 134 -3.38 -27.94 3.68
CA THR A 134 -2.80 -29.23 4.07
C THR A 134 -3.49 -30.35 3.29
N ALA A 135 -2.72 -31.13 2.55
CA ALA A 135 -3.20 -32.25 1.76
C ALA A 135 -2.16 -33.39 1.76
N TRP A 136 -2.61 -34.60 1.43
CA TRP A 136 -1.74 -35.74 1.14
C TRP A 136 -1.54 -35.86 -0.37
N ALA A 137 -0.29 -35.92 -0.81
CA ALA A 137 0.08 -36.19 -2.20
C ALA A 137 0.57 -37.62 -2.34
N VAL A 138 0.06 -38.34 -3.34
CA VAL A 138 0.52 -39.69 -3.72
C VAL A 138 1.30 -39.65 -5.03
N ARG A 139 2.05 -40.71 -5.34
CA ARG A 139 2.73 -40.84 -6.62
C ARG A 139 1.71 -41.01 -7.75
N ALA A 140 2.05 -40.60 -8.96
CA ALA A 140 1.11 -40.67 -10.09
C ALA A 140 0.87 -42.10 -10.58
N GLU A 141 1.83 -43.01 -10.36
CA GLU A 141 1.81 -44.40 -10.81
C GLU A 141 1.11 -45.39 -9.87
N THR A 142 0.52 -44.92 -8.76
CA THR A 142 -0.33 -45.73 -7.87
C THR A 142 -1.80 -45.54 -8.22
#